data_AF-A0A318ZDL7-F1
#
_entry.id   AF-A0A318ZDL7-F1
#
_cell.length_a   1.000
_cell.length_b   1.000
_cell.length_c   1.000
_cell.angle_alpha   90.00
_cell.angle_beta   90.00
_cell.angle_gamma   90.00
#
_symmetry.space_group_name_H-M   'P 1'
#
loop_
_entity.id
_entity.type
_entity.pdbx_description
1 polymer ?
#
loop_
_entity_poly.entity_id
_entity_poly.type
_entity_poly.pdbx_seq_one_letter_code
_entity_poly.pdbx_strand_id
1 'polypeptide(L)'
;EILEWLNLDQGPGRHHEIQGRRTPGTGKWIFNQPQFQEWLKPDSPINVLWCIGGPGSGKSTIMSLVVDEVKHSRTVPDEAVAYYYCDYRMRTSQPAALVLEYLVKTFVEQLDSLPQSISQLYNNCRRDGRRPKVSELETILNEICSLFRSPFVLLDALDEFSPTNITETRHLIRLLNGLARNGARVFVTSRYRPEPVLEEGSAILEFAADGTDIRRHIMHVLSSDDSMVDILDPQLEEEICSKIVAQAGGMFLLAVLHLQNIRDQVSRTGIRRSLNALSSDLSGAYDKSFDALWHQSEARKQLALNALRWVACAYRPLTALELRHALATDDGEWDFDNLSPLRLIINSCCGLLSVDGLEDHAQVRLVHHTLQQYLQATQPDWYRTAHTVIARTCLRYLLLEALNAPMSTLHRVFVYVQYSKDCWGLHAAQVPLEDYVHLAMQLFNDASRLKLLFPENERIHGLHIAAGFGLTELIIHMAKAGEDAQCLDVHSQNPLQYACAHNHMETALALIKLGTNVAHVTPKRDTALFMAVGTGNVDLVRVLLDNGAPP
;
A
#
# COMPACT_ATOMS: atom_id res chain seq x y z
N GLU A 1 -13.64 -17.97 10.01
CA GLU A 1 -12.33 -18.49 10.51
C GLU A 1 -11.30 -18.71 9.40
N ILE A 2 -11.34 -19.78 8.58
CA ILE A 2 -10.28 -20.03 7.57
C ILE A 2 -10.12 -18.90 6.55
N LEU A 3 -11.23 -18.37 6.02
CA LEU A 3 -11.21 -17.24 5.07
C LEU A 3 -10.70 -15.93 5.68
N GLU A 4 -10.89 -15.74 6.99
CA GLU A 4 -10.36 -14.59 7.73
C GLU A 4 -8.87 -14.79 8.02
N TRP A 5 -8.45 -16.03 8.28
CA TRP A 5 -7.05 -16.38 8.46
C TRP A 5 -6.24 -16.17 7.18
N LEU A 6 -6.76 -16.61 6.03
CA LEU A 6 -6.08 -16.50 4.74
C LEU A 6 -5.85 -15.05 4.32
N ASN A 7 -6.64 -14.07 4.73
CA ASN A 7 -6.27 -12.67 4.52
C ASN A 7 -6.95 -11.77 5.55
N LEU A 8 -6.12 -11.15 6.40
CA LEU A 8 -6.53 -10.24 7.47
C LEU A 8 -6.77 -8.82 6.95
N ASP A 9 -6.19 -8.44 5.81
CA ASP A 9 -6.20 -7.06 5.35
C ASP A 9 -6.55 -6.93 3.86
N GLN A 10 -7.52 -6.05 3.60
CA GLN A 10 -7.89 -5.55 2.29
C GLN A 10 -8.68 -6.54 1.42
N GLY A 11 -10.01 -6.36 1.41
CA GLY A 11 -10.94 -7.02 0.50
C GLY A 11 -10.99 -6.35 -0.89
N PRO A 12 -12.07 -6.56 -1.67
CA PRO A 12 -12.25 -6.03 -3.03
C PRO A 12 -12.47 -4.50 -3.11
N GLY A 13 -12.15 -3.74 -2.05
CA GLY A 13 -12.43 -2.30 -1.95
C GLY A 13 -11.85 -1.49 -3.11
N ARG A 14 -10.59 -1.77 -3.50
CA ARG A 14 -9.92 -1.08 -4.63
C ARG A 14 -10.62 -1.31 -5.97
N HIS A 15 -11.21 -2.48 -6.17
CA HIS A 15 -11.97 -2.76 -7.39
C HIS A 15 -13.24 -1.90 -7.47
N HIS A 16 -14.04 -1.88 -6.39
CA HIS A 16 -15.27 -1.10 -6.31
C HIS A 16 -15.03 0.41 -6.40
N GLU A 17 -13.94 0.89 -5.81
CA GLU A 17 -13.50 2.28 -5.95
C GLU A 17 -13.20 2.63 -7.41
N ILE A 18 -12.34 1.85 -8.07
CA ILE A 18 -12.00 2.11 -9.48
C ILE A 18 -13.27 2.02 -10.33
N GLN A 19 -14.16 1.07 -10.02
CA GLN A 19 -15.49 0.94 -10.62
C GLN A 19 -16.34 2.21 -10.47
N GLY A 20 -16.42 2.76 -9.26
CA GLY A 20 -17.20 3.98 -8.98
C GLY A 20 -16.66 5.23 -9.69
N ARG A 21 -15.36 5.27 -10.03
CA ARG A 21 -14.74 6.40 -10.74
C ARG A 21 -14.72 6.25 -12.26
N ARG A 22 -15.15 5.11 -12.82
CA ARG A 22 -15.12 4.91 -14.28
C ARG A 22 -16.13 5.85 -14.94
N THR A 23 -15.70 6.53 -16.00
CA THR A 23 -16.64 7.22 -16.87
C THR A 23 -17.40 6.20 -17.73
N PRO A 24 -18.74 6.25 -17.77
CA PRO A 24 -19.52 5.37 -18.63
C PRO A 24 -19.07 5.43 -20.10
N GLY A 25 -18.83 4.26 -20.68
CA GLY A 25 -18.49 4.13 -22.10
C GLY A 25 -17.02 4.31 -22.47
N THR A 26 -16.12 4.64 -21.54
CA THR A 26 -14.67 4.65 -21.80
C THR A 26 -14.07 3.24 -21.65
N GLY A 27 -12.89 3.03 -22.25
CA GLY A 27 -12.11 1.79 -22.10
C GLY A 27 -12.64 0.58 -22.86
N LYS A 28 -13.78 0.69 -23.54
CA LYS A 28 -14.40 -0.42 -24.30
C LYS A 28 -13.58 -0.91 -25.48
N TRP A 29 -12.59 -0.14 -25.92
CA TRP A 29 -11.70 -0.51 -27.03
C TRP A 29 -10.94 -1.81 -26.77
N ILE A 30 -10.66 -2.17 -25.50
CA ILE A 30 -9.91 -3.40 -25.17
C ILE A 30 -10.64 -4.65 -25.63
N PHE A 31 -11.97 -4.67 -25.54
CA PHE A 31 -12.79 -5.83 -25.91
C PHE A 31 -12.79 -6.11 -27.42
N ASN A 32 -12.37 -5.13 -28.22
CA ASN A 32 -12.23 -5.25 -29.67
C ASN A 32 -10.81 -5.66 -30.10
N GLN A 33 -9.87 -5.80 -29.15
CA GLN A 33 -8.49 -6.17 -29.47
C GLN A 33 -8.40 -7.67 -29.78
N PRO A 34 -7.77 -8.08 -30.91
CA PRO A 34 -7.64 -9.50 -31.25
C PRO A 34 -6.96 -10.33 -30.16
N GLN A 35 -5.93 -9.79 -29.52
CA GLN A 35 -5.20 -10.46 -28.44
C GLN A 35 -6.11 -10.74 -27.24
N PHE A 36 -7.03 -9.81 -26.92
CA PHE A 36 -7.98 -9.95 -25.82
C PHE A 36 -9.04 -11.00 -26.14
N GLN A 37 -9.61 -10.96 -27.35
CA GLN A 37 -10.61 -11.93 -27.80
C GLN A 37 -10.05 -13.35 -27.88
N GLU A 38 -8.81 -13.50 -28.32
CA GLU A 38 -8.11 -14.79 -28.29
C GLU A 38 -7.85 -15.26 -26.86
N TRP A 39 -7.36 -14.37 -25.99
CA TRP A 39 -7.13 -14.68 -24.57
C TRP A 39 -8.40 -15.10 -23.80
N LEU A 40 -9.60 -14.72 -24.23
CA LEU A 40 -10.83 -15.18 -23.59
C LEU A 40 -11.22 -16.63 -23.97
N LYS A 41 -10.78 -17.15 -25.11
CA LYS A 41 -11.24 -18.46 -25.61
C LYS A 41 -10.56 -19.61 -24.87
N PRO A 42 -11.31 -20.56 -24.27
CA PRO A 42 -10.75 -21.68 -23.49
C PRO A 42 -9.66 -22.50 -24.17
N ASP A 43 -9.73 -22.68 -25.49
CA ASP A 43 -8.78 -23.49 -26.27
C ASP A 43 -7.67 -22.66 -26.94
N SER A 44 -7.61 -21.35 -26.67
CA SER A 44 -6.60 -20.49 -27.30
C SER A 44 -5.20 -20.81 -26.76
N PRO A 45 -4.18 -20.81 -27.64
CA PRO A 45 -2.79 -20.87 -27.18
C PRO A 45 -2.38 -19.63 -26.38
N ILE A 46 -3.15 -18.53 -26.46
CA ILE A 46 -2.90 -17.34 -25.66
C ILE A 46 -3.59 -17.51 -24.29
N ASN A 47 -2.80 -17.81 -23.27
CA ASN A 47 -3.26 -17.94 -21.87
C ASN A 47 -2.70 -16.84 -20.97
N VAL A 48 -1.69 -16.07 -21.41
CA VAL A 48 -1.18 -14.89 -20.71
C VAL A 48 -1.38 -13.65 -21.58
N LEU A 49 -2.07 -12.64 -21.06
CA LEU A 49 -2.20 -11.33 -21.70
C LEU A 49 -1.57 -10.24 -20.82
N TRP A 50 -0.53 -9.60 -21.34
CA TRP A 50 0.24 -8.59 -20.62
C TRP A 50 0.00 -7.20 -21.19
N CYS A 51 -0.64 -6.34 -20.42
CA CYS A 51 -0.94 -4.95 -20.78
C CYS A 51 0.14 -3.99 -20.29
N ILE A 52 0.80 -3.30 -21.21
CA ILE A 52 1.90 -2.37 -20.91
C ILE A 52 1.47 -0.95 -21.21
N GLY A 53 1.66 -0.01 -20.28
CA GLY A 53 1.30 1.38 -20.52
C GLY A 53 2.02 2.37 -19.62
N GLY A 54 2.20 3.59 -20.12
CA GLY A 54 2.81 4.68 -19.35
C GLY A 54 2.10 4.99 -18.03
N PRO A 55 2.75 5.75 -17.12
CA PRO A 55 2.12 6.19 -15.88
C PRO A 55 0.87 7.03 -16.17
N GLY A 56 -0.20 6.85 -15.39
CA GLY A 56 -1.42 7.65 -15.53
C GLY A 56 -2.24 7.38 -16.80
N SER A 57 -1.94 6.30 -17.53
CA SER A 57 -2.61 6.00 -18.80
C SER A 57 -4.03 5.45 -18.62
N GLY A 58 -4.36 4.84 -17.47
CA GLY A 58 -5.68 4.24 -17.21
C GLY A 58 -5.70 2.71 -17.14
N LYS A 59 -4.54 2.06 -16.98
CA LYS A 59 -4.41 0.60 -16.84
C LYS A 59 -5.32 0.01 -15.75
N SER A 60 -5.33 0.59 -14.56
CA SER A 60 -6.17 0.12 -13.45
C SER A 60 -7.67 0.22 -13.76
N THR A 61 -8.09 1.24 -14.52
CA THR A 61 -9.47 1.39 -15.00
C THR A 61 -9.84 0.28 -15.98
N ILE A 62 -8.94 -0.05 -16.93
CA ILE A 62 -9.13 -1.18 -17.85
C ILE A 62 -9.15 -2.50 -17.10
N MET A 63 -8.22 -2.73 -16.17
CA MET A 63 -8.23 -3.91 -15.31
C MET A 63 -9.58 -4.09 -14.63
N SER A 64 -10.16 -3.00 -14.09
CA SER A 64 -11.48 -3.02 -13.48
C SER A 64 -12.59 -3.38 -14.49
N LEU A 65 -12.53 -2.89 -15.74
CA LEU A 65 -13.44 -3.30 -16.81
C LEU A 65 -13.29 -4.77 -17.22
N VAL A 66 -12.05 -5.28 -17.30
CA VAL A 66 -11.77 -6.68 -17.64
C VAL A 66 -12.26 -7.62 -16.54
N VAL A 67 -12.03 -7.28 -15.27
CA VAL A 67 -12.57 -8.06 -14.13
C VAL A 67 -14.09 -8.16 -14.21
N ASP A 68 -14.78 -7.05 -14.50
CA ASP A 68 -16.23 -7.06 -14.65
C ASP A 68 -16.64 -7.90 -15.86
N GLU A 69 -16.03 -7.70 -17.03
CA GLU A 69 -16.37 -8.43 -18.25
C GLU A 69 -16.24 -9.94 -18.04
N VAL A 70 -15.10 -10.39 -17.48
CA VAL A 70 -14.85 -11.81 -17.20
C VAL A 70 -15.84 -12.34 -16.16
N LYS A 71 -16.24 -11.55 -15.16
CA LYS A 71 -17.29 -11.95 -14.20
C LYS A 71 -18.67 -12.07 -14.85
N HIS A 72 -19.02 -11.15 -15.76
CA HIS A 72 -20.34 -11.14 -16.43
C HIS A 72 -20.44 -12.19 -17.54
N SER A 73 -19.33 -12.50 -18.22
CA SER A 73 -19.29 -13.52 -19.27
C SER A 73 -19.39 -14.96 -18.73
N ARG A 74 -19.41 -15.14 -17.40
CA ARG A 74 -19.60 -16.44 -16.73
C ARG A 74 -20.98 -16.98 -17.06
N THR A 75 -21.01 -17.85 -18.06
CA THR A 75 -22.21 -18.59 -18.46
C THR A 75 -22.26 -19.98 -17.82
N VAL A 76 -21.17 -20.43 -17.19
CA VAL A 76 -21.01 -21.77 -16.62
C VAL A 76 -20.52 -21.68 -15.16
N PRO A 77 -21.00 -22.53 -14.24
CA PRO A 77 -20.56 -22.54 -12.83
C PRO A 77 -19.05 -22.77 -12.61
N ASP A 78 -18.36 -23.37 -13.59
CA ASP A 78 -16.97 -23.88 -13.42
C ASP A 78 -15.87 -22.89 -13.86
N GLU A 79 -16.22 -21.64 -14.20
CA GLU A 79 -15.24 -20.57 -14.44
C GLU A 79 -15.01 -19.84 -13.13
N ALA A 80 -13.77 -19.51 -12.75
CA ALA A 80 -13.49 -18.75 -11.51
C ALA A 80 -12.56 -17.58 -11.76
N VAL A 81 -12.71 -16.51 -10.99
CA VAL A 81 -11.96 -15.27 -11.22
C VAL A 81 -11.33 -14.80 -9.91
N ALA A 82 -10.00 -14.73 -9.87
CA ALA A 82 -9.26 -14.07 -8.82
C ALA A 82 -8.53 -12.86 -9.39
N TYR A 83 -8.56 -11.74 -8.66
CA TYR A 83 -7.88 -10.52 -9.08
C TYR A 83 -7.20 -9.82 -7.90
N TYR A 84 -6.05 -9.22 -8.14
CA TYR A 84 -5.31 -8.48 -7.11
C TYR A 84 -4.80 -7.15 -7.67
N TYR A 85 -4.82 -6.10 -6.85
CA TYR A 85 -4.30 -4.79 -7.22
C TYR A 85 -3.04 -4.49 -6.43
N CYS A 86 -1.87 -4.57 -7.08
CA CYS A 86 -0.60 -4.28 -6.43
C CYS A 86 -0.56 -2.82 -5.97
N ASP A 87 -0.10 -2.59 -4.74
CA ASP A 87 -0.03 -1.28 -4.13
C ASP A 87 1.36 -1.08 -3.54
N TYR A 88 2.14 -0.18 -4.15
CA TYR A 88 3.51 0.14 -3.72
C TYR A 88 3.60 0.61 -2.26
N ARG A 89 2.46 1.03 -1.67
CA ARG A 89 2.39 1.50 -0.28
C ARG A 89 2.36 0.36 0.71
N MET A 90 2.04 -0.87 0.31
CA MET A 90 2.11 -2.03 1.19
C MET A 90 3.56 -2.47 1.37
N ARG A 91 4.23 -1.89 2.37
CA ARG A 91 5.63 -2.19 2.70
C ARG A 91 5.72 -3.38 3.65
N THR A 92 5.29 -4.55 3.17
CA THR A 92 5.40 -5.82 3.91
C THR A 92 6.73 -6.50 3.63
N SER A 93 7.24 -7.25 4.62
CA SER A 93 8.42 -8.10 4.46
C SER A 93 8.15 -9.36 3.61
N GLN A 94 6.88 -9.73 3.40
CA GLN A 94 6.48 -10.93 2.66
C GLN A 94 5.35 -10.63 1.63
N PRO A 95 5.64 -9.85 0.57
CA PRO A 95 4.62 -9.45 -0.39
C PRO A 95 4.04 -10.63 -1.18
N ALA A 96 4.85 -11.65 -1.51
CA ALA A 96 4.38 -12.83 -2.23
C ALA A 96 3.37 -13.64 -1.42
N ALA A 97 3.62 -13.82 -0.11
CA ALA A 97 2.70 -14.54 0.77
C ALA A 97 1.32 -13.86 0.77
N LEU A 98 1.28 -12.53 0.91
CA LEU A 98 0.04 -11.73 0.92
C LEU A 98 -0.77 -11.88 -0.37
N VAL A 99 -0.14 -11.79 -1.55
CA VAL A 99 -0.83 -11.95 -2.83
C VAL A 99 -1.41 -13.35 -2.97
N LEU A 100 -0.64 -14.38 -2.62
CA LEU A 100 -1.10 -15.76 -2.75
C LEU A 100 -2.20 -16.10 -1.76
N GLU A 101 -2.08 -15.64 -0.53
CA GLU A 101 -3.10 -15.67 0.50
C GLU A 101 -4.43 -15.08 -0.01
N TYR A 102 -4.37 -13.90 -0.64
CA TYR A 102 -5.53 -13.25 -1.26
C TYR A 102 -6.10 -14.07 -2.43
N LEU A 103 -5.26 -14.55 -3.34
CA LEU A 103 -5.71 -15.32 -4.51
C LEU A 103 -6.37 -16.63 -4.07
N VAL A 104 -5.76 -17.36 -3.13
CA VAL A 104 -6.32 -18.58 -2.54
C VAL A 104 -7.67 -18.27 -1.90
N LYS A 105 -7.76 -17.24 -1.05
CA LYS A 105 -9.04 -16.83 -0.44
C LYS A 105 -10.11 -16.58 -1.51
N THR A 106 -9.79 -15.83 -2.55
CA THR A 106 -10.74 -15.44 -3.60
C THR A 106 -11.26 -16.64 -4.40
N PHE A 107 -10.41 -17.62 -4.69
CA PHE A 107 -10.85 -18.86 -5.33
C PHE A 107 -11.69 -19.74 -4.40
N VAL A 108 -11.31 -19.86 -3.12
CA VAL A 108 -12.05 -20.67 -2.14
C VAL A 108 -13.45 -20.13 -1.89
N GLU A 109 -13.61 -18.80 -1.88
CA GLU A 109 -14.93 -18.15 -1.78
C GLU A 109 -15.87 -18.48 -2.96
N GLN A 110 -15.33 -19.00 -4.07
CA GLN A 110 -16.09 -19.40 -5.26
C GLN A 110 -16.29 -20.92 -5.35
N LEU A 111 -15.83 -21.70 -4.38
CA LEU A 111 -16.09 -23.13 -4.28
C LEU A 111 -17.31 -23.40 -3.41
N ASP A 112 -18.11 -24.41 -3.79
CA ASP A 112 -19.25 -24.88 -2.98
C ASP A 112 -18.81 -25.56 -1.67
N SER A 113 -17.59 -26.10 -1.64
CA SER A 113 -17.05 -26.80 -0.47
C SER A 113 -15.57 -26.51 -0.29
N LEU A 114 -15.15 -26.44 0.97
CA LEU A 114 -13.77 -26.09 1.32
C LEU A 114 -12.83 -27.29 1.11
N PRO A 115 -11.77 -27.17 0.30
CA PRO A 115 -10.83 -28.26 0.06
C PRO A 115 -10.14 -28.75 1.35
N GLN A 116 -9.95 -30.06 1.45
CA GLN A 116 -9.32 -30.67 2.63
C GLN A 116 -7.87 -30.21 2.81
N SER A 117 -7.16 -29.95 1.73
CA SER A 117 -5.79 -29.40 1.72
C SER A 117 -5.69 -28.07 2.48
N ILE A 118 -6.63 -27.15 2.27
CA ILE A 118 -6.68 -25.87 3.02
C ILE A 118 -6.99 -26.10 4.49
N SER A 119 -7.95 -26.98 4.80
CA SER A 119 -8.27 -27.32 6.20
C SER A 119 -7.04 -27.86 6.94
N GLN A 120 -6.26 -28.72 6.29
CA GLN A 120 -5.03 -29.27 6.84
C GLN A 120 -3.97 -28.19 7.04
N LEU A 121 -3.77 -27.31 6.05
CA LEU A 121 -2.83 -26.21 6.15
C LEU A 121 -3.19 -25.27 7.30
N TYR A 122 -4.46 -24.91 7.43
CA TYR A 122 -4.97 -24.07 8.54
C TYR A 122 -4.65 -24.69 9.91
N ASN A 123 -4.99 -25.96 10.10
CA ASN A 123 -4.79 -26.66 11.36
C ASN A 123 -3.30 -26.79 11.73
N ASN A 124 -2.44 -27.05 10.74
CA ASN A 124 -1.00 -27.12 10.94
C ASN A 124 -0.43 -25.76 11.35
N CYS A 125 -0.76 -24.70 10.60
CA CYS A 125 -0.31 -23.33 10.89
C CYS A 125 -0.78 -22.85 12.26
N ARG A 126 -2.04 -23.14 12.62
CA ARG A 126 -2.60 -22.80 13.94
C ARG A 126 -1.90 -23.54 15.08
N ARG A 127 -1.64 -24.85 14.91
CA ARG A 127 -0.92 -25.67 15.90
C ARG A 127 0.50 -25.14 16.11
N ASP A 128 1.17 -24.76 15.03
CA ASP A 128 2.55 -24.30 15.04
C ASP A 128 2.67 -22.80 15.40
N GLY A 129 1.55 -22.06 15.47
CA GLY A 129 1.52 -20.63 15.76
C GLY A 129 2.19 -19.77 14.68
N ARG A 130 2.08 -20.17 13.41
CA ARG A 130 2.75 -19.51 12.27
C ARG A 130 1.79 -19.16 11.13
N ARG A 131 2.24 -18.30 10.22
CA ARG A 131 1.60 -18.06 8.92
C ARG A 131 2.00 -19.12 7.88
N PRO A 132 1.19 -19.33 6.82
CA PRO A 132 1.53 -20.25 5.75
C PRO A 132 2.74 -19.72 4.95
N LYS A 133 3.61 -20.63 4.51
CA LYS A 133 4.76 -20.29 3.69
C LYS A 133 4.35 -20.11 2.23
N VAL A 134 5.11 -19.32 1.48
CA VAL A 134 4.89 -19.08 0.04
C VAL A 134 4.78 -20.40 -0.74
N SER A 135 5.67 -21.36 -0.50
CA SER A 135 5.63 -22.68 -1.16
C SER A 135 4.38 -23.52 -0.82
N GLU A 136 3.85 -23.38 0.39
CA GLU A 136 2.62 -24.07 0.80
C GLU A 136 1.42 -23.45 0.08
N LEU A 137 1.37 -22.12 0.00
CA LEU A 137 0.34 -21.37 -0.72
C LEU A 137 0.37 -21.63 -2.22
N GLU A 138 1.56 -21.70 -2.83
CA GLU A 138 1.75 -22.08 -4.24
C GLU A 138 1.14 -23.44 -4.55
N THR A 139 1.38 -24.43 -3.68
CA THR A 139 0.88 -25.78 -3.86
C THR A 139 -0.65 -25.80 -3.79
N ILE A 140 -1.21 -25.14 -2.77
CA ILE A 140 -2.66 -25.02 -2.57
C ILE A 140 -3.32 -24.27 -3.72
N LEU A 141 -2.72 -23.18 -4.20
CA LEU A 141 -3.27 -22.38 -5.29
C LEU A 141 -3.35 -23.20 -6.59
N ASN A 142 -2.30 -23.96 -6.93
CA ASN A 142 -2.31 -24.85 -8.10
C ASN A 142 -3.39 -25.93 -7.99
N GLU A 143 -3.54 -26.56 -6.81
CA GLU A 143 -4.58 -27.55 -6.55
C GLU A 143 -5.98 -26.95 -6.77
N ILE A 144 -6.25 -25.79 -6.19
CA ILE A 144 -7.55 -25.12 -6.29
C ILE A 144 -7.84 -24.68 -7.71
N CYS A 145 -6.86 -24.11 -8.42
CA CYS A 145 -7.05 -23.72 -9.82
C CYS A 145 -7.44 -24.93 -10.69
N SER A 146 -6.90 -26.12 -10.41
CA SER A 146 -7.24 -27.34 -11.14
C SER A 146 -8.67 -27.85 -10.94
N LEU A 147 -9.37 -27.34 -9.91
CA LEU A 147 -10.79 -27.66 -9.67
C LEU A 147 -11.72 -26.89 -10.61
N PHE A 148 -11.24 -25.84 -11.25
CA PHE A 148 -12.02 -25.02 -12.18
C PHE A 148 -11.70 -25.37 -13.62
N ARG A 149 -12.69 -25.27 -14.51
CA ARG A 149 -12.49 -25.49 -15.95
C ARG A 149 -11.66 -24.36 -16.58
N SER A 150 -11.91 -23.12 -16.15
CA SER A 150 -11.25 -21.92 -16.66
C SER A 150 -10.96 -20.95 -15.49
N PRO A 151 -9.84 -21.12 -14.75
CA PRO A 151 -9.46 -20.19 -13.71
C PRO A 151 -8.80 -18.95 -14.30
N PHE A 152 -9.30 -17.77 -13.97
CA PHE A 152 -8.74 -16.47 -14.35
C PHE A 152 -7.98 -15.85 -13.18
N VAL A 153 -6.76 -15.38 -13.45
CA VAL A 153 -5.89 -14.71 -12.47
C VAL A 153 -5.48 -13.36 -13.04
N LEU A 154 -5.99 -12.27 -12.44
CA LEU A 154 -5.75 -10.92 -12.93
C LEU A 154 -4.92 -10.11 -11.92
N LEU A 155 -3.81 -9.50 -12.33
CA LEU A 155 -2.98 -8.66 -11.48
C LEU A 155 -2.79 -7.25 -12.06
N ASP A 156 -3.18 -6.24 -11.30
CA ASP A 156 -2.94 -4.84 -11.65
C ASP A 156 -1.58 -4.35 -11.15
N ALA A 157 -0.93 -3.51 -11.94
CA ALA A 157 0.27 -2.74 -11.60
C ALA A 157 1.39 -3.61 -11.00
N LEU A 158 1.77 -4.69 -11.67
CA LEU A 158 2.79 -5.62 -11.16
C LEU A 158 4.14 -4.94 -10.84
N ASP A 159 4.48 -3.84 -11.53
CA ASP A 159 5.66 -3.02 -11.20
C ASP A 159 5.60 -2.37 -9.80
N GLU A 160 4.43 -2.33 -9.17
CA GLU A 160 4.20 -1.82 -7.82
C GLU A 160 4.19 -2.92 -6.75
N PHE A 161 4.31 -4.21 -7.12
CA PHE A 161 4.25 -5.35 -6.18
C PHE A 161 5.40 -5.36 -5.17
N SER A 162 6.64 -5.21 -5.65
CA SER A 162 7.82 -5.13 -4.82
C SER A 162 8.84 -4.20 -5.48
N PRO A 163 8.65 -2.87 -5.38
CA PRO A 163 9.45 -1.90 -6.13
C PRO A 163 10.94 -1.92 -5.75
N THR A 164 11.28 -2.39 -4.56
CA THR A 164 12.65 -2.46 -4.04
C THR A 164 13.29 -3.85 -4.16
N ASN A 165 12.51 -4.91 -4.43
CA ASN A 165 13.01 -6.28 -4.51
C ASN A 165 12.57 -6.97 -5.81
N ILE A 166 13.40 -6.82 -6.85
CA ILE A 166 13.15 -7.43 -8.16
C ILE A 166 13.11 -8.97 -8.12
N THR A 167 13.72 -9.60 -7.12
CA THR A 167 13.72 -11.06 -6.98
C THR A 167 12.34 -11.59 -6.60
N GLU A 168 11.63 -10.88 -5.72
CA GLU A 168 10.23 -11.18 -5.37
C GLU A 168 9.32 -11.04 -6.59
N THR A 169 9.44 -9.93 -7.33
CA THR A 169 8.66 -9.72 -8.57
C THR A 169 8.93 -10.82 -9.59
N ARG A 170 10.20 -11.22 -9.77
CA ARG A 170 10.59 -12.32 -10.66
C ARG A 170 10.02 -13.66 -10.19
N HIS A 171 9.97 -13.90 -8.89
CA HIS A 171 9.37 -15.10 -8.31
C HIS A 171 7.86 -15.15 -8.60
N LEU A 172 7.14 -14.05 -8.38
CA LEU A 172 5.72 -13.95 -8.69
C LEU A 172 5.44 -14.17 -10.20
N ILE A 173 6.27 -13.64 -11.10
CA ILE A 173 6.09 -13.89 -12.55
C ILE A 173 6.25 -15.37 -12.89
N ARG A 174 7.24 -16.06 -12.31
CA ARG A 174 7.42 -17.51 -12.52
C ARG A 174 6.20 -18.31 -12.03
N LEU A 175 5.62 -17.88 -10.91
CA LEU A 175 4.41 -18.47 -10.36
C LEU A 175 3.22 -18.29 -11.31
N LEU A 176 3.01 -17.07 -11.82
CA LEU A 176 1.97 -16.77 -12.81
C LEU A 176 2.13 -17.61 -14.08
N ASN A 177 3.35 -17.76 -14.61
CA ASN A 177 3.62 -18.66 -15.73
C ASN A 177 3.33 -20.13 -15.38
N GLY A 178 3.63 -20.55 -14.14
CA GLY A 178 3.26 -21.87 -13.63
C GLY A 178 1.75 -22.11 -13.65
N LEU A 179 0.96 -21.14 -13.16
CA LEU A 179 -0.51 -21.20 -13.20
C LEU A 179 -1.01 -21.24 -14.65
N ALA A 180 -0.44 -20.44 -15.53
CA ALA A 180 -0.81 -20.41 -16.94
C ALA A 180 -0.60 -21.77 -17.63
N ARG A 181 0.54 -22.43 -17.38
CA ARG A 181 0.83 -23.79 -17.85
C ARG A 181 -0.15 -24.84 -17.32
N ASN A 182 -0.70 -24.61 -16.13
CA ASN A 182 -1.71 -25.46 -15.50
C ASN A 182 -3.14 -25.10 -15.91
N GLY A 183 -3.33 -24.32 -16.98
CA GLY A 183 -4.63 -24.01 -17.57
C GLY A 183 -5.27 -22.70 -17.11
N ALA A 184 -4.58 -21.90 -16.28
CA ALA A 184 -5.09 -20.59 -15.88
C ALA A 184 -4.94 -19.54 -16.98
N ARG A 185 -5.90 -18.61 -17.02
CA ARG A 185 -5.86 -17.43 -17.88
C ARG A 185 -5.37 -16.24 -17.07
N VAL A 186 -4.17 -15.78 -17.39
CA VAL A 186 -3.49 -14.73 -16.64
C VAL A 186 -3.61 -13.40 -17.38
N PHE A 187 -4.04 -12.35 -16.69
CA PHE A 187 -4.04 -10.97 -17.18
C PHE A 187 -3.18 -10.10 -16.26
N VAL A 188 -2.20 -9.39 -16.80
CA VAL A 188 -1.32 -8.53 -16.00
C VAL A 188 -1.28 -7.13 -16.57
N THR A 189 -1.25 -6.11 -15.72
CA THR A 189 -0.91 -4.74 -16.13
C THR A 189 0.43 -4.31 -15.52
N SER A 190 1.25 -3.59 -16.29
CA SER A 190 2.48 -2.96 -15.79
C SER A 190 2.91 -1.76 -16.63
N ARG A 191 3.94 -1.04 -16.18
CA ARG A 191 4.58 0.03 -16.97
C ARG A 191 5.60 -0.44 -17.98
N TYR A 192 6.32 -1.50 -17.64
CA TYR A 192 7.45 -2.00 -18.43
C TYR A 192 7.19 -3.42 -18.89
N ARG A 193 7.96 -3.85 -19.89
CA ARG A 193 7.93 -5.24 -20.35
C ARG A 193 8.29 -6.20 -19.21
N PRO A 194 7.67 -7.38 -19.17
CA PRO A 194 7.94 -8.39 -18.15
C PRO A 194 9.40 -8.83 -18.17
N GLU A 195 9.97 -8.98 -16.97
CA GLU A 195 11.24 -9.66 -16.74
C GLU A 195 11.05 -10.71 -15.62
N PRO A 196 11.16 -12.01 -15.92
CA PRO A 196 11.73 -12.63 -17.12
C PRO A 196 10.80 -12.54 -18.33
N VAL A 197 11.35 -12.82 -19.52
CA VAL A 197 10.59 -12.84 -20.77
C VAL A 197 9.44 -13.83 -20.65
N LEU A 198 8.32 -13.46 -21.26
CA LEU A 198 7.12 -14.29 -21.32
C LEU A 198 7.38 -15.65 -21.97
N GLU A 199 6.74 -16.69 -21.45
CA GLU A 199 6.76 -18.04 -22.05
C GLU A 199 5.89 -18.10 -23.32
N GLU A 200 6.07 -19.17 -24.11
CA GLU A 200 5.19 -19.46 -25.26
C GLU A 200 3.72 -19.47 -24.81
N GLY A 201 2.83 -18.86 -25.60
CA GLY A 201 1.42 -18.66 -25.23
C GLY A 201 1.10 -17.32 -24.56
N SER A 202 2.04 -16.38 -24.58
CA SER A 202 1.82 -15.03 -24.04
C SER A 202 1.69 -13.97 -25.14
N ALA A 203 0.81 -12.99 -24.93
CA ALA A 203 0.62 -11.83 -25.79
C ALA A 203 0.87 -10.52 -25.04
N ILE A 204 1.45 -9.53 -25.73
CA ILE A 204 1.62 -8.17 -25.21
C ILE A 204 0.61 -7.24 -25.88
N LEU A 205 -0.09 -6.46 -25.07
CA LEU A 205 -0.96 -5.38 -25.51
C LEU A 205 -0.39 -4.04 -25.01
N GLU A 206 0.02 -3.18 -25.94
CA GLU A 206 0.50 -1.84 -25.60
C GLU A 206 -0.69 -0.87 -25.45
N PHE A 207 -0.74 -0.21 -24.32
CA PHE A 207 -1.78 0.72 -23.92
C PHE A 207 -1.42 2.12 -24.41
N ALA A 208 -2.37 2.74 -25.11
CA ALA A 208 -2.42 4.17 -25.35
C ALA A 208 -3.83 4.65 -24.98
N ALA A 209 -3.96 5.69 -24.15
CA ALA A 209 -5.29 6.23 -23.89
C ALA A 209 -5.83 6.85 -25.18
N ASP A 210 -6.99 6.38 -25.61
CA ASP A 210 -7.64 6.95 -26.78
C ASP A 210 -8.07 8.40 -26.48
N GLY A 211 -7.75 9.33 -27.38
CA GLY A 211 -8.23 10.70 -27.30
C GLY A 211 -9.76 10.79 -27.25
N THR A 212 -10.46 9.80 -27.84
CA THR A 212 -11.93 9.74 -27.73
C THR A 212 -12.41 9.43 -26.31
N ASP A 213 -11.69 8.58 -25.56
CA ASP A 213 -12.00 8.25 -24.18
C ASP A 213 -11.71 9.42 -23.25
N ILE A 214 -10.58 10.13 -23.46
CA ILE A 214 -10.25 11.35 -22.73
C ILE A 214 -11.34 12.41 -22.97
N ARG A 215 -11.75 12.61 -24.22
CA ARG A 215 -12.83 13.55 -24.57
C ARG A 215 -14.14 13.16 -23.88
N ARG A 216 -14.53 11.89 -23.90
CA ARG A 216 -15.76 11.40 -23.24
C ARG A 216 -15.72 11.66 -21.73
N HIS A 217 -14.57 11.46 -21.10
CA HIS A 217 -14.37 11.77 -19.69
C HIS A 217 -14.52 13.26 -19.39
N ILE A 218 -13.85 14.13 -20.15
CA ILE A 218 -13.96 15.59 -19.97
C ILE A 218 -15.41 16.03 -20.10
N MET A 219 -16.10 15.64 -21.18
CA MET A 219 -17.50 16.02 -21.40
C MET A 219 -18.41 15.51 -20.28
N HIS A 220 -18.21 14.27 -19.82
CA HIS A 220 -18.97 13.71 -18.72
C HIS A 220 -18.80 14.54 -17.44
N VAL A 221 -17.55 14.84 -17.06
CA VAL A 221 -17.24 15.61 -15.85
C VAL A 221 -17.83 17.02 -15.94
N LEU A 222 -17.63 17.73 -17.06
CA LEU A 222 -18.18 19.08 -17.27
C LEU A 222 -19.72 19.08 -17.20
N SER A 223 -20.38 18.10 -17.81
CA SER A 223 -21.85 17.99 -17.78
C SER A 223 -22.42 17.64 -16.41
N SER A 224 -21.62 17.01 -15.55
CA SER A 224 -22.01 16.59 -14.20
C SER A 224 -21.71 17.62 -13.12
N ASP A 225 -21.01 18.71 -13.46
CA ASP A 225 -20.60 19.74 -12.50
C ASP A 225 -21.55 20.94 -12.53
N ASP A 226 -22.50 20.97 -11.59
CA ASP A 226 -23.48 22.04 -11.43
C ASP A 226 -22.84 23.43 -11.26
N SER A 227 -21.61 23.51 -10.73
CA SER A 227 -20.93 24.80 -10.51
C SER A 227 -20.47 25.48 -11.80
N MET A 228 -20.36 24.73 -12.89
CA MET A 228 -19.87 25.23 -14.17
C MET A 228 -20.98 25.57 -15.17
N VAL A 229 -22.23 25.19 -14.89
CA VAL A 229 -23.36 25.29 -15.84
C VAL A 229 -23.58 26.71 -16.36
N ASP A 230 -23.49 27.72 -15.50
CA ASP A 230 -23.68 29.13 -15.89
C ASP A 230 -22.45 29.73 -16.60
N ILE A 231 -21.28 29.10 -16.44
CA ILE A 231 -20.02 29.57 -17.01
C ILE A 231 -19.82 29.02 -18.41
N LEU A 232 -20.16 27.74 -18.63
CA LEU A 232 -19.90 27.02 -19.87
C LEU A 232 -20.89 27.39 -20.97
N ASP A 233 -20.40 27.37 -22.21
CA ASP A 233 -21.22 27.33 -23.41
C ASP A 233 -20.66 26.26 -24.35
N PRO A 234 -21.43 25.78 -25.34
CA PRO A 234 -20.98 24.68 -26.21
C PRO A 234 -19.65 24.95 -26.92
N GLN A 235 -19.33 26.22 -27.18
CA GLN A 235 -18.07 26.60 -27.81
C GLN A 235 -16.89 26.48 -26.83
N LEU A 236 -17.08 26.93 -25.59
CA LEU A 236 -16.07 26.82 -24.54
C LEU A 236 -15.85 25.36 -24.12
N GLU A 237 -16.90 24.53 -24.07
CA GLU A 237 -16.77 23.08 -23.81
C GLU A 237 -15.90 22.40 -24.86
N GLU A 238 -16.13 22.71 -26.15
CA GLU A 238 -15.31 22.19 -27.24
C GLU A 238 -13.86 22.72 -27.17
N GLU A 239 -13.67 23.99 -26.79
CA GLU A 239 -12.35 24.57 -26.59
C GLU A 239 -11.59 23.86 -25.46
N ILE A 240 -12.26 23.58 -24.33
CA ILE A 240 -11.69 22.84 -23.19
C ILE A 240 -11.31 21.43 -23.63
N CYS A 241 -12.25 20.71 -24.26
CA CYS A 241 -12.02 19.34 -24.72
C CYS A 241 -10.84 19.24 -25.68
N SER A 242 -10.85 20.04 -26.74
CA SER A 242 -9.83 19.98 -27.79
C SER A 242 -8.42 20.29 -27.25
N LYS A 243 -8.28 21.35 -26.43
CA LYS A 243 -6.99 21.72 -25.84
C LYS A 243 -6.46 20.69 -24.85
N ILE A 244 -7.31 20.18 -23.95
CA ILE A 244 -6.86 19.19 -22.96
C ILE A 244 -6.50 17.87 -23.65
N VAL A 245 -7.30 17.39 -24.61
CA VAL A 245 -7.00 16.15 -25.35
C VAL A 245 -5.68 16.27 -26.10
N ALA A 246 -5.45 17.40 -26.79
CA ALA A 246 -4.20 17.66 -27.49
C ALA A 246 -3.00 17.67 -26.55
N GLN A 247 -3.12 18.32 -25.39
CA GLN A 247 -2.03 18.45 -24.44
C GLN A 247 -1.77 17.15 -23.65
N ALA A 248 -2.81 16.36 -23.38
CA ALA A 248 -2.69 15.12 -22.62
C ALA A 248 -1.87 14.06 -23.34
N GLY A 249 -1.82 14.08 -24.69
CA GLY A 249 -0.95 13.20 -25.47
C GLY A 249 -1.13 11.70 -25.17
N GLY A 250 -2.35 11.26 -24.83
CA GLY A 250 -2.63 9.88 -24.44
C GLY A 250 -2.36 9.55 -22.97
N MET A 251 -2.09 10.55 -22.12
CA MET A 251 -1.95 10.42 -20.68
C MET A 251 -3.24 10.88 -19.96
N PHE A 252 -4.07 9.94 -19.54
CA PHE A 252 -5.35 10.23 -18.92
C PHE A 252 -5.23 11.05 -17.62
N LEU A 253 -4.22 10.77 -16.80
CA LEU A 253 -3.95 11.51 -15.56
C LEU A 253 -3.67 13.00 -15.82
N LEU A 254 -2.93 13.32 -16.87
CA LEU A 254 -2.65 14.71 -17.23
C LEU A 254 -3.94 15.45 -17.59
N ALA A 255 -4.84 14.79 -18.31
CA ALA A 255 -6.16 15.33 -18.60
C ALA A 255 -6.99 15.58 -17.33
N VAL A 256 -6.96 14.65 -16.36
CA VAL A 256 -7.67 14.79 -15.08
C VAL A 256 -7.14 15.98 -14.27
N LEU A 257 -5.82 16.13 -14.15
CA LEU A 257 -5.19 17.24 -13.42
C LEU A 257 -5.51 18.59 -14.08
N HIS A 258 -5.43 18.66 -15.42
CA HIS A 258 -5.80 19.87 -16.15
C HIS A 258 -7.26 20.22 -15.97
N LEU A 259 -8.15 19.22 -16.03
CA LEU A 259 -9.58 19.43 -15.83
C LEU A 259 -9.90 19.94 -14.42
N GLN A 260 -9.22 19.44 -13.38
CA GLN A 260 -9.37 19.98 -12.02
C GLN A 260 -9.00 21.47 -11.95
N ASN A 261 -7.86 21.87 -12.54
CA ASN A 261 -7.46 23.28 -12.60
C ASN A 261 -8.48 24.17 -13.34
N ILE A 262 -9.18 23.61 -14.34
CA ILE A 262 -10.27 24.30 -15.05
C ILE A 262 -11.52 24.45 -14.17
N ARG A 263 -11.89 23.41 -13.42
CA ARG A 263 -13.05 23.42 -12.51
C ARG A 263 -12.92 24.44 -11.38
N ASP A 264 -11.69 24.73 -10.96
CA ASP A 264 -11.42 25.74 -9.93
C ASP A 264 -11.58 27.19 -10.43
N GLN A 265 -11.84 27.41 -11.74
CA GLN A 265 -11.99 28.75 -12.32
C GLN A 265 -13.42 29.28 -12.20
N VAL A 266 -13.56 30.50 -11.68
CA VAL A 266 -14.85 31.16 -11.46
C VAL A 266 -15.35 32.02 -12.64
N SER A 267 -14.62 32.04 -13.76
CA SER A 267 -14.99 32.85 -14.93
C SER A 267 -14.47 32.28 -16.24
N ARG A 268 -15.16 32.58 -17.34
CA ARG A 268 -14.75 32.22 -18.71
C ARG A 268 -13.33 32.69 -19.04
N THR A 269 -12.95 33.89 -18.58
CA THR A 269 -11.61 34.44 -18.76
C THR A 269 -10.56 33.65 -17.97
N GLY A 270 -10.88 33.24 -16.74
CA GLY A 270 -10.02 32.36 -15.92
C GLY A 270 -9.82 30.99 -16.57
N ILE A 271 -10.89 30.39 -17.10
CA ILE A 271 -10.84 29.14 -17.87
C ILE A 271 -9.90 29.29 -19.05
N ARG A 272 -10.10 30.30 -19.92
CA ARG A 272 -9.24 30.51 -21.09
C ARG A 272 -7.78 30.77 -20.75
N ARG A 273 -7.51 31.51 -19.66
CA ARG A 273 -6.14 31.71 -19.16
C ARG A 273 -5.51 30.38 -18.75
N SER A 274 -6.25 29.55 -18.04
CA SER A 274 -5.78 28.23 -17.59
C SER A 274 -5.56 27.26 -18.76
N LEU A 275 -6.43 27.30 -19.77
CA LEU A 275 -6.28 26.55 -21.03
C LEU A 275 -5.04 26.97 -21.83
N ASN A 276 -4.66 28.24 -21.79
CA ASN A 276 -3.46 28.73 -22.48
C ASN A 276 -2.17 28.40 -21.73
N ALA A 277 -2.27 28.05 -20.44
CA ALA A 277 -1.12 27.73 -19.60
C ALA A 277 -0.89 26.21 -19.45
N LEU A 278 -1.66 25.34 -20.12
CA LEU A 278 -1.59 23.87 -19.93
C LEU A 278 -0.15 23.34 -20.15
N SER A 279 0.33 22.52 -19.21
CA SER A 279 1.63 21.84 -19.34
C SER A 279 1.50 20.57 -20.19
N SER A 280 2.56 20.21 -20.91
CA SER A 280 2.65 18.95 -21.68
C SER A 280 3.07 17.76 -20.84
N ASP A 281 3.43 17.98 -19.59
CA ASP A 281 3.92 16.95 -18.68
C ASP A 281 3.25 17.04 -17.30
N LEU A 282 3.46 15.98 -16.52
CA LEU A 282 2.95 15.86 -15.15
C LEU A 282 3.62 16.84 -14.19
N SER A 283 4.89 17.19 -14.40
CA SER A 283 5.60 18.10 -13.50
C SER A 283 4.94 19.46 -13.49
N GLY A 284 4.72 20.05 -14.66
CA GLY A 284 4.03 21.34 -14.80
C GLY A 284 2.56 21.30 -14.38
N ALA A 285 1.92 20.12 -14.44
CA ALA A 285 0.56 19.97 -13.93
C ALA A 285 0.53 19.96 -12.40
N TYR A 286 1.50 19.26 -11.78
CA TYR A 286 1.69 19.29 -10.34
C TYR A 286 2.10 20.67 -9.87
N ASP A 287 3.04 21.36 -10.53
CA ASP A 287 3.46 22.72 -10.21
C ASP A 287 2.25 23.65 -10.05
N LYS A 288 1.26 23.57 -10.93
CA LYS A 288 0.03 24.36 -10.83
C LYS A 288 -0.88 23.99 -9.67
N SER A 289 -1.12 22.70 -9.45
CA SER A 289 -1.92 22.22 -8.30
C SER A 289 -1.25 22.65 -7.00
N PHE A 290 0.08 22.61 -7.01
CA PHE A 290 0.91 23.11 -5.96
C PHE A 290 0.75 24.63 -5.82
N ASP A 291 0.97 25.45 -6.85
CA ASP A 291 0.72 26.91 -6.79
C ASP A 291 -0.63 27.25 -6.18
N ALA A 292 -1.71 26.57 -6.59
CA ALA A 292 -3.03 26.73 -6.00
C ALA A 292 -3.06 26.46 -4.49
N LEU A 293 -2.31 25.46 -4.02
CA LEU A 293 -2.12 25.13 -2.60
C LEU A 293 -1.35 26.23 -1.83
N TRP A 294 -0.27 26.82 -2.37
CA TRP A 294 0.47 27.90 -1.66
C TRP A 294 -0.35 29.19 -1.55
N HIS A 295 -1.29 29.44 -2.46
CA HIS A 295 -2.14 30.63 -2.44
C HIS A 295 -3.37 30.52 -1.52
N GLN A 296 -3.55 29.37 -0.83
CA GLN A 296 -4.58 29.22 0.19
C GLN A 296 -4.21 29.93 1.50
N SER A 297 -5.16 30.01 2.44
CA SER A 297 -4.87 30.49 3.80
C SER A 297 -3.84 29.59 4.50
N GLU A 298 -3.06 30.16 5.42
CA GLU A 298 -2.00 29.43 6.12
C GLU A 298 -2.51 28.13 6.78
N ALA A 299 -3.68 28.18 7.43
CA ALA A 299 -4.29 27.02 8.06
C ALA A 299 -4.60 25.89 7.05
N ARG A 300 -5.14 26.23 5.88
CA ARG A 300 -5.45 25.24 4.84
C ARG A 300 -4.19 24.70 4.18
N LYS A 301 -3.19 25.55 3.96
CA LYS A 301 -1.88 25.17 3.45
C LYS A 301 -1.21 24.15 4.38
N GLN A 302 -1.18 24.41 5.69
CA GLN A 302 -0.62 23.46 6.67
C GLN A 302 -1.41 22.15 6.72
N LEU A 303 -2.75 22.22 6.71
CA LEU A 303 -3.60 21.03 6.66
C LEU A 303 -3.29 20.16 5.43
N ALA A 304 -3.19 20.77 4.26
CA ALA A 304 -2.89 20.08 3.00
C ALA A 304 -1.49 19.46 3.01
N LEU A 305 -0.48 20.23 3.40
CA LEU A 305 0.90 19.73 3.45
C LEU A 305 1.05 18.58 4.45
N ASN A 306 0.42 18.66 5.62
CA ASN A 306 0.45 17.58 6.60
C ASN A 306 -0.32 16.35 6.10
N ALA A 307 -1.46 16.52 5.44
CA ALA A 307 -2.20 15.41 4.85
C ALA A 307 -1.36 14.70 3.76
N LEU A 308 -0.71 15.48 2.89
CA LEU A 308 0.21 14.95 1.88
C LEU A 308 1.39 14.20 2.51
N ARG A 309 1.96 14.69 3.63
CA ARG A 309 3.06 14.00 4.34
C ARG A 309 2.64 12.61 4.77
N TRP A 310 1.50 12.51 5.46
CA TRP A 310 0.96 11.24 5.95
C TRP A 310 0.70 10.28 4.80
N VAL A 311 -0.04 10.72 3.78
CA VAL A 311 -0.45 9.84 2.67
C VAL A 311 0.74 9.42 1.80
N ALA A 312 1.75 10.28 1.64
CA ALA A 312 2.93 9.98 0.82
C ALA A 312 3.97 9.10 1.54
N CYS A 313 4.10 9.21 2.87
CA CYS A 313 5.18 8.56 3.62
C CYS A 313 4.73 7.35 4.44
N ALA A 314 3.41 7.12 4.59
CA ALA A 314 2.90 6.02 5.39
C ALA A 314 3.35 4.64 4.88
N TYR A 315 3.61 3.71 5.81
CA TYR A 315 4.06 2.33 5.51
C TYR A 315 2.91 1.38 5.13
N ARG A 316 1.66 1.85 5.24
CA ARG A 316 0.47 1.25 4.64
C ARG A 316 -0.56 2.34 4.31
N PRO A 317 -1.54 2.08 3.44
CA PRO A 317 -2.67 2.97 3.24
C PRO A 317 -3.38 3.31 4.57
N LEU A 318 -3.70 4.59 4.74
CA LEU A 318 -4.46 5.10 5.88
C LEU A 318 -5.93 5.23 5.53
N THR A 319 -6.80 4.85 6.45
CA THR A 319 -8.22 5.20 6.40
C THR A 319 -8.39 6.71 6.62
N ALA A 320 -9.53 7.24 6.19
CA ALA A 320 -9.90 8.63 6.39
C ALA A 320 -9.91 9.00 7.87
N LEU A 321 -10.41 8.11 8.73
CA LEU A 321 -10.44 8.35 10.17
C LEU A 321 -9.03 8.34 10.79
N GLU A 322 -8.17 7.39 10.42
CA GLU A 322 -6.77 7.38 10.85
C GLU A 322 -6.05 8.66 10.45
N LEU A 323 -6.20 9.11 9.20
CA LEU A 323 -5.59 10.35 8.73
C LEU A 323 -6.08 11.56 9.52
N ARG A 324 -7.39 11.66 9.79
CA ARG A 324 -7.96 12.76 10.58
C ARG A 324 -7.42 12.77 12.00
N HIS A 325 -7.30 11.61 12.64
CA HIS A 325 -6.70 11.48 13.97
C HIS A 325 -5.23 11.90 13.99
N ALA A 326 -4.47 11.48 12.98
CA ALA A 326 -3.07 11.85 12.84
C ALA A 326 -2.89 13.36 12.65
N LEU A 327 -3.76 14.01 11.87
CA LEU A 327 -3.76 15.46 11.65
C LEU A 327 -4.21 16.28 12.86
N ALA A 328 -5.04 15.69 13.73
CA ALA A 328 -5.51 16.32 14.97
C ALA A 328 -4.53 16.18 16.14
N THR A 329 -3.42 15.45 15.96
CA THR A 329 -2.42 15.24 17.01
C THR A 329 -1.33 16.31 16.92
N ASP A 330 -1.35 17.27 17.84
CA ASP A 330 -0.40 18.37 17.93
C ASP A 330 0.51 18.27 19.17
N ASP A 331 1.07 19.39 19.63
CA ASP A 331 1.89 19.47 20.85
C ASP A 331 1.04 19.50 22.15
N GLY A 332 -0.29 19.60 22.04
CA GLY A 332 -1.23 19.76 23.15
C GLY A 332 -2.02 18.49 23.51
N GLU A 333 -3.06 18.68 24.32
CA GLU A 333 -4.01 17.62 24.62
C GLU A 333 -4.82 17.28 23.35
N TRP A 334 -4.83 16.00 23.00
CA TRP A 334 -5.61 15.53 21.85
C TRP A 334 -7.10 15.67 22.13
N ASP A 335 -7.80 16.36 21.22
CA ASP A 335 -9.24 16.60 21.30
C ASP A 335 -9.95 16.12 20.02
N PHE A 336 -11.10 15.49 20.22
CA PHE A 336 -12.00 15.07 19.14
C PHE A 336 -12.50 16.27 18.32
N ASP A 337 -12.62 17.45 18.94
CA ASP A 337 -13.06 18.68 18.28
C ASP A 337 -12.02 19.21 17.27
N ASN A 338 -10.77 18.74 17.34
CA ASN A 338 -9.71 19.07 16.38
C ASN A 338 -9.77 18.22 15.09
N LEU A 339 -10.69 17.24 15.00
CA LEU A 339 -10.82 16.39 13.81
C LEU A 339 -11.38 17.16 12.62
N SER A 340 -10.47 17.63 11.76
CA SER A 340 -10.84 18.28 10.50
C SER A 340 -11.77 17.38 9.66
N PRO A 341 -12.86 17.93 9.08
CA PRO A 341 -13.73 17.18 8.19
C PRO A 341 -12.97 16.67 6.96
N LEU A 342 -13.21 15.43 6.53
CA LEU A 342 -12.53 14.83 5.39
C LEU A 342 -12.64 15.68 4.11
N ARG A 343 -13.83 16.25 3.85
CA ARG A 343 -14.05 17.15 2.71
C ARG A 343 -13.14 18.39 2.74
N LEU A 344 -12.89 18.95 3.93
CA LEU A 344 -12.01 20.10 4.07
C LEU A 344 -10.57 19.71 3.74
N ILE A 345 -10.10 18.56 4.24
CA ILE A 345 -8.76 18.03 3.95
C ILE A 345 -8.55 17.85 2.44
N ILE A 346 -9.50 17.20 1.76
CA ILE A 346 -9.43 16.94 0.31
C ILE A 346 -9.41 18.25 -0.48
N ASN A 347 -10.32 19.17 -0.17
CA ASN A 347 -10.41 20.45 -0.87
C ASN A 347 -9.16 21.31 -0.65
N SER A 348 -8.56 21.25 0.53
CA SER A 348 -7.28 21.91 0.82
C SER A 348 -6.12 21.35 0.00
N CYS A 349 -6.19 20.09 -0.44
CA CYS A 349 -5.13 19.45 -1.21
C CYS A 349 -5.18 19.72 -2.72
N CYS A 350 -6.09 20.56 -3.25
CA CYS A 350 -6.10 20.99 -4.66
C CYS A 350 -6.02 19.84 -5.69
N GLY A 351 -6.76 18.74 -5.46
CA GLY A 351 -6.77 17.59 -6.38
C GLY A 351 -5.56 16.66 -6.28
N LEU A 352 -4.64 16.89 -5.33
CA LEU A 352 -3.46 16.04 -5.10
C LEU A 352 -3.76 14.76 -4.31
N LEU A 353 -4.92 14.69 -3.64
CA LEU A 353 -5.41 13.51 -2.93
C LEU A 353 -6.67 12.93 -3.60
N SER A 354 -6.84 11.62 -3.45
CA SER A 354 -8.02 10.86 -3.87
C SER A 354 -8.54 10.02 -2.70
N VAL A 355 -9.86 9.84 -2.61
CA VAL A 355 -10.52 9.06 -1.57
C VAL A 355 -11.57 8.13 -2.16
N ASP A 356 -11.71 6.95 -1.58
CA ASP A 356 -12.60 5.90 -2.08
C ASP A 356 -14.09 6.19 -1.79
N GLY A 357 -14.33 7.05 -0.81
CA GLY A 357 -15.64 7.50 -0.37
C GLY A 357 -15.45 8.61 0.67
N LEU A 358 -16.57 9.09 1.21
CA LEU A 358 -16.57 10.10 2.27
C LEU A 358 -16.78 9.50 3.67
N GLU A 359 -16.68 8.18 3.77
CA GLU A 359 -16.88 7.40 4.99
C GLU A 359 -15.55 7.23 5.74
N ASP A 360 -15.63 6.99 7.04
CA ASP A 360 -14.45 6.95 7.93
C ASP A 360 -13.44 5.83 7.59
N HIS A 361 -13.92 4.72 7.03
CA HIS A 361 -13.08 3.60 6.61
C HIS A 361 -12.55 3.73 5.17
N ALA A 362 -12.92 4.79 4.44
CA ALA A 362 -12.44 5.02 3.09
C ALA A 362 -10.92 5.24 3.10
N GLN A 363 -10.19 4.65 2.15
CA GLN A 363 -8.76 4.86 2.07
C GLN A 363 -8.44 6.21 1.44
N VAL A 364 -7.43 6.90 1.97
CA VAL A 364 -6.91 8.15 1.41
C VAL A 364 -5.61 7.88 0.66
N ARG A 365 -5.47 8.45 -0.53
CA ARG A 365 -4.38 8.16 -1.45
C ARG A 365 -3.90 9.43 -2.13
N LEU A 366 -2.66 9.42 -2.60
CA LEU A 366 -2.24 10.40 -3.60
C LEU A 366 -3.08 10.20 -4.86
N VAL A 367 -3.31 11.26 -5.62
CA VAL A 367 -4.03 11.20 -6.90
C VAL A 367 -3.41 10.18 -7.86
N HIS A 368 -2.09 10.00 -7.78
CA HIS A 368 -1.34 8.97 -8.48
C HIS A 368 0.06 8.81 -7.88
N HIS A 369 0.70 7.65 -8.07
CA HIS A 369 2.05 7.39 -7.52
C HIS A 369 3.12 8.36 -8.08
N THR A 370 2.92 8.90 -9.30
CA THR A 370 3.86 9.87 -9.90
C THR A 370 3.99 11.14 -9.07
N LEU A 371 2.98 11.48 -8.27
CA LEU A 371 3.06 12.61 -7.34
C LEU A 371 4.10 12.36 -6.24
N GLN A 372 4.25 11.12 -5.79
CA GLN A 372 5.27 10.76 -4.80
C GLN A 372 6.68 10.95 -5.39
N GLN A 373 6.88 10.53 -6.64
CA GLN A 373 8.15 10.71 -7.35
C GLN A 373 8.47 12.20 -7.54
N TYR A 374 7.47 12.99 -7.92
CA TYR A 374 7.58 14.43 -8.02
C TYR A 374 7.98 15.07 -6.69
N LEU A 375 7.32 14.71 -5.58
CA LEU A 375 7.61 15.22 -4.24
C LEU A 375 9.03 14.88 -3.79
N GLN A 376 9.49 13.65 -4.03
CA GLN A 376 10.85 13.22 -3.69
C GLN A 376 11.92 13.99 -4.49
N ALA A 377 11.63 14.32 -5.75
CA ALA A 377 12.55 15.05 -6.61
C ALA A 377 12.60 16.55 -6.31
N THR A 378 11.46 17.18 -6.00
CA THR A 378 11.36 18.65 -5.87
C THR A 378 11.41 19.15 -4.42
N GLN A 379 11.11 18.29 -3.44
CA GLN A 379 10.96 18.68 -2.03
C GLN A 379 11.67 17.69 -1.07
N PRO A 380 13.01 17.50 -1.18
CA PRO A 380 13.73 16.51 -0.38
C PRO A 380 13.71 16.81 1.13
N ASP A 381 13.75 18.09 1.51
CA ASP A 381 13.69 18.50 2.92
C ASP A 381 12.29 18.27 3.52
N TRP A 382 11.23 18.47 2.72
CA TRP A 382 9.87 18.13 3.13
C TRP A 382 9.73 16.62 3.39
N TYR A 383 10.34 15.78 2.55
CA TYR A 383 10.32 14.33 2.73
C TYR A 383 11.11 13.89 3.97
N ARG A 384 12.29 14.48 4.22
CA ARG A 384 13.09 14.21 5.42
C ARG A 384 12.32 14.58 6.69
N THR A 385 11.75 15.77 6.73
CA THR A 385 10.97 16.25 7.88
C THR A 385 9.66 15.50 8.06
N ALA A 386 9.09 14.90 7.02
CA ALA A 386 7.86 14.13 7.11
C ALA A 386 8.02 12.92 8.06
N HIS A 387 9.11 12.17 7.96
CA HIS A 387 9.36 11.03 8.84
C HIS A 387 9.52 11.47 10.31
N THR A 388 10.17 12.60 10.58
CA THR A 388 10.29 13.18 11.92
C THR A 388 8.91 13.51 12.50
N VAL A 389 8.08 14.22 11.73
CA VAL A 389 6.73 14.61 12.16
C VAL A 389 5.89 13.36 12.43
N ILE A 390 5.89 12.40 11.51
CA ILE A 390 5.10 11.18 11.65
C ILE A 390 5.52 10.36 12.87
N ALA A 391 6.82 10.10 13.05
CA ALA A 391 7.32 9.32 14.17
C ALA A 391 6.93 9.95 15.52
N ARG A 392 7.11 11.28 15.64
CA ARG A 392 6.74 12.03 16.84
C ARG A 392 5.24 12.00 17.09
N THR A 393 4.43 12.21 16.06
CA THR A 393 2.97 12.14 16.16
C THR A 393 2.50 10.75 16.58
N CYS A 394 3.03 9.67 15.99
CA CYS A 394 2.71 8.31 16.42
C CYS A 394 3.07 8.09 17.90
N LEU A 395 4.28 8.46 18.33
CA LEU A 395 4.71 8.31 19.72
C LEU A 395 3.83 9.10 20.70
N ARG A 396 3.48 10.35 20.37
CA ARG A 396 2.54 11.15 21.16
C ARG A 396 1.17 10.51 21.23
N TYR A 397 0.69 9.97 20.11
CA TYR A 397 -0.58 9.29 20.08
C TYR A 397 -0.60 8.08 21.02
N LEU A 398 0.49 7.30 21.03
CA LEU A 398 0.69 6.18 21.94
C LEU A 398 0.84 6.60 23.40
N LEU A 399 1.10 7.88 23.68
CA LEU A 399 1.24 8.45 25.02
C LEU A 399 -0.02 9.20 25.52
N LEU A 400 -1.09 9.25 24.73
CA LEU A 400 -2.30 9.99 25.11
C LEU A 400 -2.91 9.46 26.41
N GLU A 401 -3.25 10.37 27.32
CA GLU A 401 -3.95 10.01 28.57
C GLU A 401 -5.33 9.39 28.30
N ALA A 402 -5.98 9.79 27.22
CA ALA A 402 -7.27 9.24 26.78
C ALA A 402 -7.24 7.71 26.55
N LEU A 403 -6.06 7.12 26.30
CA LEU A 403 -5.90 5.66 26.20
C LEU A 403 -5.95 4.94 27.56
N ASN A 404 -5.89 5.67 28.68
CA ASN A 404 -6.13 5.12 30.01
C ASN A 404 -7.63 5.08 30.36
N ALA A 405 -8.50 5.59 29.48
CA ALA A 405 -9.94 5.63 29.71
C ALA A 405 -10.58 4.22 29.65
N PRO A 406 -11.79 4.02 30.22
CA PRO A 406 -12.51 2.76 30.15
C PRO A 406 -12.77 2.31 28.71
N MET A 407 -12.91 0.99 28.50
CA MET A 407 -13.05 0.36 27.19
C MET A 407 -14.18 0.93 26.30
N SER A 408 -15.22 1.50 26.92
CA SER A 408 -16.32 2.20 26.23
C SER A 408 -15.87 3.43 25.43
N THR A 409 -14.81 4.11 25.86
CA THR A 409 -14.25 5.30 25.20
C THR A 409 -13.10 4.93 24.25
N LEU A 410 -12.47 3.78 24.50
CA LEU A 410 -11.28 3.32 23.77
C LEU A 410 -11.54 3.03 22.29
N HIS A 411 -12.71 2.52 21.91
CA HIS A 411 -13.01 2.26 20.49
C HIS A 411 -12.85 3.50 19.59
N ARG A 412 -13.04 4.71 20.13
CA ARG A 412 -12.90 5.97 19.37
C ARG A 412 -11.46 6.46 19.26
N VAL A 413 -10.59 6.10 20.22
CA VAL A 413 -9.18 6.53 20.27
C VAL A 413 -8.25 5.45 19.72
N PHE A 414 -8.65 4.18 19.75
CA PHE A 414 -7.85 3.06 19.25
C PHE A 414 -7.71 3.02 17.71
N VAL A 415 -8.47 3.83 16.98
CA VAL A 415 -8.50 3.83 15.51
C VAL A 415 -7.11 3.98 14.91
N TYR A 416 -6.30 4.86 15.49
CA TYR A 416 -4.96 5.21 15.00
C TYR A 416 -3.83 4.59 15.85
N VAL A 417 -4.17 3.84 16.92
CA VAL A 417 -3.19 3.17 17.79
C VAL A 417 -2.44 2.08 17.05
N GLN A 418 -3.13 1.26 16.25
CA GLN A 418 -2.48 0.13 15.56
C GLN A 418 -1.42 0.62 14.58
N TYR A 419 -1.77 1.60 13.72
CA TYR A 419 -0.79 2.22 12.83
C TYR A 419 0.38 2.81 13.63
N SER A 420 0.07 3.58 14.67
CA SER A 420 1.10 4.22 15.49
C SER A 420 2.05 3.21 16.12
N LYS A 421 1.52 2.13 16.73
CA LYS A 421 2.26 1.04 17.36
C LYS A 421 3.19 0.35 16.36
N ASP A 422 2.68 0.04 15.17
CA ASP A 422 3.39 -0.79 14.19
C ASP A 422 4.35 0.01 13.30
N CYS A 423 4.15 1.32 13.14
CA CYS A 423 4.87 2.11 12.14
C CYS A 423 5.78 3.19 12.73
N TRP A 424 5.61 3.63 13.98
CA TRP A 424 6.41 4.75 14.52
C TRP A 424 7.92 4.50 14.41
N GLY A 425 8.36 3.27 14.71
CA GLY A 425 9.77 2.89 14.67
C GLY A 425 10.32 2.83 13.25
N LEU A 426 9.50 2.43 12.26
CA LEU A 426 9.87 2.47 10.84
C LEU A 426 10.10 3.90 10.35
N HIS A 427 9.35 4.88 10.87
CA HIS A 427 9.58 6.29 10.59
C HIS A 427 10.79 6.83 11.37
N ALA A 428 10.94 6.45 12.64
CA ALA A 428 12.07 6.83 13.49
C ALA A 428 13.41 6.34 12.91
N ALA A 429 13.45 5.17 12.28
CA ALA A 429 14.65 4.64 11.62
C ALA A 429 15.15 5.48 10.43
N GLN A 430 14.35 6.43 9.93
CA GLN A 430 14.72 7.32 8.82
C GLN A 430 15.23 8.69 9.28
N VAL A 431 15.31 8.93 10.59
CA VAL A 431 15.61 10.26 11.16
C VAL A 431 16.60 10.16 12.32
N PRO A 432 17.30 11.26 12.66
CA PRO A 432 18.24 11.27 13.77
C PRO A 432 17.57 10.94 15.12
N LEU A 433 18.29 10.24 16.00
CA LEU A 433 17.81 9.85 17.33
C LEU A 433 17.24 11.03 18.15
N GLU A 434 17.90 12.18 18.08
CA GLU A 434 17.55 13.40 18.84
C GLU A 434 16.10 13.88 18.60
N ASP A 435 15.54 13.58 17.43
CA ASP A 435 14.19 14.01 17.06
C ASP A 435 13.07 13.28 17.84
N TYR A 436 13.34 12.07 18.34
CA TYR A 436 12.28 11.21 18.91
C TYR A 436 12.65 10.53 20.23
N VAL A 437 13.94 10.53 20.63
CA VAL A 437 14.43 9.79 21.80
C VAL A 437 13.64 10.08 23.08
N HIS A 438 13.30 11.35 23.35
CA HIS A 438 12.56 11.71 24.56
C HIS A 438 11.18 11.03 24.61
N LEU A 439 10.43 11.08 23.51
CA LEU A 439 9.09 10.48 23.44
C LEU A 439 9.16 8.95 23.49
N ALA A 440 10.16 8.35 22.82
CA ALA A 440 10.37 6.91 22.87
C ALA A 440 10.71 6.44 24.30
N MET A 441 11.61 7.13 25.00
CA MET A 441 11.96 6.81 26.39
C MET A 441 10.75 7.02 27.32
N GLN A 442 9.93 8.04 27.10
CA GLN A 442 8.72 8.26 27.87
C GLN A 442 7.73 7.10 27.71
N LEU A 443 7.57 6.58 26.49
CA LEU A 443 6.76 5.39 26.22
C LEU A 443 7.32 4.14 26.90
N PHE A 444 8.64 3.93 26.82
CA PHE A 444 9.28 2.74 27.38
C PHE A 444 9.30 2.73 28.91
N ASN A 445 9.33 3.90 29.54
CA ASN A 445 9.27 4.02 31.00
C ASN A 445 7.85 3.87 31.56
N ASP A 446 6.81 3.87 30.71
CA ASP A 446 5.42 3.65 31.13
C ASP A 446 5.04 2.16 30.96
N ALA A 447 5.33 1.36 31.99
CA ALA A 447 5.02 -0.07 32.01
C ALA A 447 3.51 -0.35 31.85
N SER A 448 2.64 0.55 32.34
CA SER A 448 1.19 0.39 32.18
C SER A 448 0.78 0.56 30.72
N ARG A 449 1.42 1.51 30.02
CA ARG A 449 1.21 1.74 28.59
C ARG A 449 1.75 0.60 27.74
N LEU A 450 2.94 0.09 28.04
CA LEU A 450 3.48 -1.08 27.32
C LEU A 450 2.56 -2.29 27.49
N LYS A 451 2.03 -2.54 28.70
CA LYS A 451 1.06 -3.61 28.94
C LYS A 451 -0.24 -3.42 28.16
N LEU A 452 -0.72 -2.18 28.02
CA LEU A 452 -1.90 -1.88 27.21
C LEU A 452 -1.66 -2.11 25.72
N LEU A 453 -0.49 -1.70 25.21
CA LEU A 453 -0.14 -1.78 23.80
C LEU A 453 0.24 -3.20 23.36
N PHE A 454 0.84 -3.99 24.26
CA PHE A 454 1.30 -5.36 24.01
C PHE A 454 0.72 -6.32 25.06
N PRO A 455 -0.61 -6.48 25.12
CA PRO A 455 -1.26 -7.36 26.11
C PRO A 455 -0.83 -8.83 25.98
N GLU A 456 -0.41 -9.24 24.79
CA GLU A 456 0.16 -10.56 24.50
C GLU A 456 1.55 -10.78 25.12
N ASN A 457 2.27 -9.71 25.45
CA ASN A 457 3.65 -9.75 25.92
C ASN A 457 3.86 -8.79 27.10
N GLU A 458 3.35 -9.17 28.27
CA GLU A 458 3.43 -8.35 29.49
C GLU A 458 4.86 -8.08 30.00
N ARG A 459 5.88 -8.76 29.45
CA ARG A 459 7.30 -8.57 29.76
C ARG A 459 8.07 -7.95 28.59
N ILE A 460 7.40 -7.32 27.64
CA ILE A 460 8.08 -6.59 26.58
C ILE A 460 8.82 -5.37 27.17
N HIS A 461 10.04 -5.12 26.69
CA HIS A 461 10.87 -3.99 27.12
C HIS A 461 11.15 -3.07 25.93
N GLY A 462 11.51 -1.81 26.19
CA GLY A 462 11.92 -0.84 25.16
C GLY A 462 13.00 -1.37 24.23
N LEU A 463 13.98 -2.10 24.77
CA LEU A 463 15.02 -2.80 23.99
C LEU A 463 14.47 -3.80 22.97
N HIS A 464 13.44 -4.59 23.30
CA HIS A 464 12.81 -5.52 22.35
C HIS A 464 12.14 -4.76 21.20
N ILE A 465 11.40 -3.70 21.52
CA ILE A 465 10.70 -2.86 20.55
C ILE A 465 11.70 -2.16 19.62
N ALA A 466 12.72 -1.52 20.20
CA ALA A 466 13.77 -0.84 19.43
C ALA A 466 14.57 -1.83 18.56
N ALA A 467 14.82 -3.05 19.05
CA ALA A 467 15.49 -4.10 18.28
C ALA A 467 14.63 -4.58 17.11
N GLY A 468 13.33 -4.77 17.32
CA GLY A 468 12.38 -5.14 16.28
C GLY A 468 12.22 -4.10 15.17
N PHE A 469 12.47 -2.81 15.47
CA PHE A 469 12.47 -1.72 14.49
C PHE A 469 13.85 -1.38 13.92
N GLY A 470 14.92 -1.99 14.43
CA GLY A 470 16.28 -1.70 13.99
C GLY A 470 16.84 -0.33 14.45
N LEU A 471 16.37 0.20 15.58
CA LEU A 471 16.75 1.51 16.10
C LEU A 471 18.10 1.45 16.86
N THR A 472 19.18 1.19 16.12
CA THR A 472 20.53 0.94 16.67
C THR A 472 21.02 2.03 17.63
N GLU A 473 20.87 3.31 17.27
CA GLU A 473 21.31 4.43 18.12
C GLU A 473 20.51 4.51 19.43
N LEU A 474 19.20 4.23 19.37
CA LEU A 474 18.34 4.21 20.56
C LEU A 474 18.74 3.08 21.51
N ILE A 475 19.07 1.89 20.99
CA ILE A 475 19.58 0.77 21.80
C ILE A 475 20.88 1.15 22.52
N ILE A 476 21.81 1.78 21.80
CA ILE A 476 23.07 2.25 22.39
C ILE A 476 22.79 3.30 23.48
N HIS A 477 21.82 4.20 23.26
CA HIS A 477 21.41 5.18 24.25
C HIS A 477 20.82 4.52 25.51
N MET A 478 19.90 3.58 25.36
CA MET A 478 19.29 2.82 26.47
C MET A 478 20.33 2.02 27.27
N ALA A 479 21.27 1.37 26.58
CA ALA A 479 22.35 0.64 27.24
C ALA A 479 23.28 1.57 28.05
N LYS A 480 23.57 2.78 27.54
CA LYS A 480 24.32 3.80 28.30
C LYS A 480 23.54 4.32 29.51
N ALA A 481 22.21 4.30 29.45
CA ALA A 481 21.33 4.63 30.58
C ALA A 481 21.21 3.48 31.61
N GLY A 482 21.85 2.33 31.37
CA GLY A 482 21.90 1.20 32.29
C GLY A 482 20.82 0.13 32.07
N GLU A 483 20.10 0.16 30.95
CA GLU A 483 19.14 -0.91 30.62
C GLU A 483 19.85 -2.24 30.33
N ASP A 484 19.24 -3.34 30.79
CA ASP A 484 19.80 -4.68 30.65
C ASP A 484 19.57 -5.27 29.25
N ALA A 485 20.65 -5.38 28.47
CA ALA A 485 20.64 -6.00 27.14
C ALA A 485 20.39 -7.53 27.16
N GLN A 486 20.30 -8.16 28.34
CA GLN A 486 19.90 -9.55 28.55
C GLN A 486 18.42 -9.72 28.92
N CYS A 487 17.64 -8.63 28.94
CA CYS A 487 16.22 -8.72 29.25
C CYS A 487 15.52 -9.77 28.38
N LEU A 488 14.54 -10.45 28.97
CA LEU A 488 13.75 -11.50 28.33
C LEU A 488 12.28 -11.14 28.37
N ASP A 489 11.60 -11.36 27.25
CA ASP A 489 10.16 -11.20 27.14
C ASP A 489 9.39 -12.41 27.73
N VAL A 490 8.06 -12.46 27.55
CA VAL A 490 7.24 -13.59 28.06
C VAL A 490 7.55 -14.92 27.37
N HIS A 491 8.08 -14.89 26.15
CA HIS A 491 8.48 -16.06 25.38
C HIS A 491 9.94 -16.46 25.63
N SER A 492 10.60 -15.80 26.59
CA SER A 492 12.03 -15.94 26.84
C SER A 492 12.88 -15.61 25.63
N GLN A 493 12.43 -14.69 24.78
CA GLN A 493 13.21 -14.11 23.70
C GLN A 493 14.00 -12.90 24.21
N ASN A 494 15.21 -12.72 23.70
CA ASN A 494 16.05 -11.55 23.97
C ASN A 494 15.97 -10.52 22.82
N PRO A 495 16.44 -9.27 23.00
CA PRO A 495 16.41 -8.26 21.95
C PRO A 495 17.17 -8.67 20.67
N LEU A 496 18.24 -9.46 20.79
CA LEU A 496 19.00 -9.92 19.61
C LEU A 496 18.14 -10.81 18.71
N GLN A 497 17.31 -11.69 19.27
CA GLN A 497 16.37 -12.51 18.49
C GLN A 497 15.32 -11.66 17.76
N TYR A 498 14.87 -10.55 18.34
CA TYR A 498 13.98 -9.59 17.66
C TYR A 498 14.67 -8.93 16.47
N ALA A 499 15.90 -8.43 16.66
CA ALA A 499 16.68 -7.83 15.56
C ALA A 499 16.95 -8.84 14.44
N CYS A 500 17.28 -10.10 14.79
CA CYS A 500 17.51 -11.16 13.81
C CYS A 500 16.24 -11.55 13.05
N ALA A 501 15.10 -11.68 13.74
CA ALA A 501 13.81 -12.01 13.12
C ALA A 501 13.34 -10.95 12.11
N HIS A 502 13.70 -9.68 12.32
CA HIS A 502 13.35 -8.55 11.44
C HIS A 502 14.50 -8.14 10.52
N ASN A 503 15.57 -8.93 10.44
CA ASN A 503 16.72 -8.70 9.55
C ASN A 503 17.47 -7.37 9.78
N HIS A 504 17.57 -6.91 11.03
CA HIS A 504 18.28 -5.69 11.41
C HIS A 504 19.73 -5.97 11.79
N MET A 505 20.59 -6.15 10.78
CA MET A 505 22.00 -6.55 10.96
C MET A 505 22.82 -5.59 11.83
N GLU A 506 22.73 -4.27 11.60
CA GLU A 506 23.48 -3.29 12.39
C GLU A 506 23.08 -3.32 13.87
N THR A 507 21.78 -3.48 14.12
CA THR A 507 21.20 -3.57 15.46
C THR A 507 21.62 -4.87 16.15
N ALA A 508 21.63 -6.00 15.43
CA ALA A 508 22.13 -7.27 15.93
C ALA A 508 23.61 -7.17 16.34
N LEU A 509 24.44 -6.55 15.50
CA LEU A 509 25.85 -6.29 15.81
C LEU A 509 26.04 -5.41 17.05
N ALA A 510 25.22 -4.37 17.20
CA ALA A 510 25.26 -3.51 18.39
C ALA A 510 24.90 -4.28 19.66
N LEU A 511 23.84 -5.10 19.63
CA LEU A 511 23.44 -5.94 20.76
C LEU A 511 24.50 -6.98 21.14
N ILE A 512 25.15 -7.61 20.14
CA ILE A 512 26.29 -8.52 20.38
C ILE A 512 27.42 -7.78 21.10
N LYS A 513 27.77 -6.56 20.65
CA LYS A 513 28.81 -5.72 21.29
C LYS A 513 28.44 -5.28 22.70
N LEU A 514 27.14 -5.13 22.98
CA LEU A 514 26.61 -4.86 24.32
C LEU A 514 26.57 -6.11 25.21
N GLY A 515 26.97 -7.27 24.68
CA GLY A 515 27.16 -8.51 25.42
C GLY A 515 25.94 -9.44 25.41
N THR A 516 24.87 -9.15 24.65
CA THR A 516 23.69 -10.03 24.57
C THR A 516 24.07 -11.48 24.25
N ASN A 517 23.51 -12.44 24.97
CA ASN A 517 23.84 -13.85 24.77
C ASN A 517 23.40 -14.35 23.38
N VAL A 518 24.38 -14.51 22.48
CA VAL A 518 24.19 -14.98 21.10
C VAL A 518 23.72 -16.44 21.05
N ALA A 519 24.13 -17.26 22.02
CA ALA A 519 23.79 -18.67 22.13
C ALA A 519 22.49 -18.93 22.90
N HIS A 520 21.73 -17.88 23.24
CA HIS A 520 20.47 -18.02 23.96
C HIS A 520 19.45 -18.87 23.16
N VAL A 521 18.74 -19.74 23.87
CA VAL A 521 17.77 -20.68 23.31
C VAL A 521 16.45 -20.53 24.05
N THR A 522 15.37 -20.28 23.31
CA THR A 522 14.01 -20.22 23.90
C THR A 522 13.52 -21.62 24.28
N PRO A 523 12.44 -21.74 25.09
CA PRO A 523 11.77 -23.02 25.33
C PRO A 523 11.29 -23.73 24.05
N LYS A 524 11.02 -22.97 22.97
CA LYS A 524 10.67 -23.50 21.65
C LYS A 524 11.89 -23.93 20.82
N ARG A 525 13.09 -23.83 21.40
CA ARG A 525 14.40 -24.09 20.77
C ARG A 525 14.78 -23.09 19.68
N ASP A 526 14.19 -21.89 19.71
CA ASP A 526 14.55 -20.83 18.78
C ASP A 526 15.85 -20.16 19.25
N THR A 527 16.78 -19.93 18.32
CA THR A 527 18.03 -19.20 18.53
C THR A 527 18.06 -17.96 17.65
N ALA A 528 18.94 -17.00 17.94
CA ALA A 528 19.17 -15.86 17.05
C ALA A 528 19.55 -16.32 15.63
N LEU A 529 20.36 -17.40 15.54
CA LEU A 529 20.74 -18.02 14.26
C LEU A 529 19.54 -18.60 13.52
N PHE A 530 18.66 -19.34 14.21
CA PHE A 530 17.44 -19.89 13.62
C PHE A 530 16.56 -18.79 13.01
N MET A 531 16.37 -17.68 13.72
CA MET A 531 15.62 -16.52 13.22
C MET A 531 16.29 -15.90 11.98
N ALA A 532 17.61 -15.70 12.02
CA ALA A 532 18.37 -15.13 10.91
C ALA A 532 18.37 -16.01 9.65
N VAL A 533 18.42 -17.35 9.81
CA VAL A 533 18.29 -18.27 8.67
C VAL A 533 16.92 -18.11 8.01
N GLY A 534 15.86 -17.92 8.80
CA GLY A 534 14.51 -17.68 8.31
C GLY A 534 14.35 -16.41 7.47
N THR A 535 15.23 -15.41 7.62
CA THR A 535 15.19 -14.18 6.82
C THR A 535 15.97 -14.28 5.51
N GLY A 536 16.75 -15.35 5.30
CA GLY A 536 17.56 -15.54 4.10
C GLY A 536 18.78 -14.63 3.99
N ASN A 537 19.11 -13.84 5.03
CA ASN A 537 20.28 -12.96 5.02
C ASN A 537 21.55 -13.71 5.44
N VAL A 538 22.32 -14.12 4.43
CA VAL A 538 23.59 -14.87 4.61
C VAL A 538 24.60 -14.10 5.45
N ASP A 539 24.67 -12.78 5.31
CA ASP A 539 25.65 -11.96 6.04
C ASP A 539 25.30 -11.86 7.53
N LEU A 540 24.01 -11.75 7.85
CA LEU A 540 23.54 -11.82 9.25
C LEU A 540 23.84 -13.19 9.87
N VAL A 541 23.61 -14.28 9.12
CA VAL A 541 23.95 -15.65 9.56
C VAL A 541 25.44 -15.79 9.84
N ARG A 542 26.30 -15.29 8.94
CA ARG A 542 27.76 -15.28 9.14
C ARG A 542 28.17 -14.51 10.38
N VAL A 543 27.64 -13.31 10.56
CA VAL A 543 27.90 -12.49 11.74
C VAL A 543 27.59 -13.24 13.02
N LEU A 544 26.46 -13.94 13.09
CA LEU A 544 26.08 -14.71 14.27
C LEU A 544 27.06 -15.87 14.53
N LEU A 545 27.41 -16.64 13.50
CA LEU A 545 28.36 -17.74 13.60
C LEU A 545 29.75 -17.26 14.04
N ASP A 546 30.25 -16.17 13.45
CA ASP A 546 31.54 -15.56 13.78
C ASP A 546 31.59 -15.06 15.24
N ASN A 547 30.43 -14.74 15.82
CA ASN A 547 30.27 -14.32 17.21
C ASN A 547 29.80 -15.46 18.14
N GLY A 548 30.00 -16.72 17.74
CA GLY A 548 29.81 -17.88 18.60
C GLY A 548 28.36 -18.38 18.73
N ALA A 549 27.48 -18.03 17.78
CA ALA A 549 26.18 -18.68 17.69
C ALA A 549 26.34 -20.19 17.38
N PRO A 550 25.70 -21.09 18.13
CA PRO A 550 25.76 -22.51 17.84
C PRO A 550 25.01 -22.80 16.52
N PRO A 551 25.64 -23.51 15.56
CA PRO A 551 25.03 -23.87 14.28
C PRO A 551 23.86 -24.86 14.40
#